data_AF-A0A9P9K5A3-F1
#
_entry.id   AF-A0A9P9K5A3-F1
#
_cell.length_a   1.000
_cell.length_b   1.000
_cell.length_c   1.000
_cell.angle_alpha   90.00
_cell.angle_beta   90.00
_cell.angle_gamma   90.00
#
_symmetry.space_group_name_H-M   'P 1'
#
loop_
_entity.id
_entity.type
_entity.pdbx_description
1 polymer ?
#
loop_
_entity_poly.entity_id
_entity_poly.type
_entity_poly.pdbx_seq_one_letter_code
_entity_poly.pdbx_strand_id
1 'polypeptide(L)'
;MVIGLYGISGSGKSFLMNHLKSHTLTDHLAFYEGSDMIASLVPGGLETFQALGEQRKAGWRGRAIEEIKKDALANKKVAIVTAPFMFWSEEQVIGQPVYTLNDFGVFTHIIYLNTPPELVSHRRLDDKPRDRYSASIEHLKKWQEAEIVGLRHLCPQHGILFHVLTHPASLCSKALAAVAHFCQTNIAYSNHNNIVDRVENLIAGVENYQLETALVLDADRTLTPMDTGILFWQTIDRFWSRGTSTRPLQELFGGPLGYTHKAFHQATLLWSRPWGRGILSKHDKLYSLFMFKMLHATDKDATRLLMFPMKDAATACPAVMDMKQRVGLYLATEFVTQLIGLEEYFILEEPPDEIRNELRARRLFGDEDTLIVGVMGDGRSMARGVREAFPSAMLIFTASTSDIADHDVHYKYTVILVDSSINSGQTMIRFIKHIRNCNPRTRIVVMTGAVQAKAIGRTGALRSAMQHSHSSLVALTVLEDEPAGTDN
;
A
#
# COMPACT_ATOMS: atom_id res chain seq x y z
N MET A 1 1.19 5.53 18.54
CA MET A 1 -0.01 5.54 17.66
C MET A 1 -1.02 4.57 18.22
N VAL A 2 -2.32 4.90 18.22
CA VAL A 2 -3.39 4.02 18.72
C VAL A 2 -4.51 3.94 17.67
N ILE A 3 -4.83 2.73 17.25
CA ILE A 3 -5.82 2.40 16.20
C ILE A 3 -6.99 1.66 16.85
N GLY A 4 -8.20 2.22 16.69
CA GLY A 4 -9.43 1.58 17.14
C GLY A 4 -10.01 0.65 16.08
N LEU A 5 -10.37 -0.57 16.47
CA LEU A 5 -11.17 -1.51 15.69
C LEU A 5 -12.61 -1.48 16.19
N TYR A 6 -13.48 -0.89 15.38
CA TYR A 6 -14.88 -0.61 15.69
C TYR A 6 -15.84 -1.44 14.83
N GLY A 7 -17.08 -1.52 15.28
CA GLY A 7 -18.19 -2.16 14.61
C GLY A 7 -19.11 -2.85 15.60
N ILE A 8 -20.35 -3.06 15.19
CA ILE A 8 -21.38 -3.67 16.03
C ILE A 8 -20.99 -5.08 16.56
N SER A 9 -21.67 -5.53 17.61
CA SER A 9 -21.44 -6.88 18.16
C SER A 9 -21.73 -7.95 17.10
N GLY A 10 -20.80 -8.88 16.90
CA GLY A 10 -20.82 -9.89 15.83
C GLY A 10 -20.11 -9.49 14.52
N SER A 11 -19.60 -8.25 14.42
CA SER A 11 -18.91 -7.78 13.20
C SER A 11 -17.59 -8.51 12.91
N GLY A 12 -16.97 -9.16 13.89
CA GLY A 12 -15.71 -9.90 13.74
C GLY A 12 -14.46 -9.18 14.27
N LYS A 13 -14.60 -8.21 15.19
CA LYS A 13 -13.47 -7.48 15.81
C LYS A 13 -12.39 -8.40 16.39
N SER A 14 -12.76 -9.31 17.30
CA SER A 14 -11.80 -10.23 17.92
C SER A 14 -11.22 -11.23 16.90
N PHE A 15 -12.01 -11.68 15.93
CA PHE A 15 -11.52 -12.52 14.82
C PHE A 15 -10.42 -11.80 14.02
N LEU A 16 -10.67 -10.55 13.62
CA LEU A 16 -9.70 -9.74 12.90
C LEU A 16 -8.45 -9.49 13.76
N MET A 17 -8.63 -9.15 15.04
CA MET A 17 -7.52 -8.93 15.95
C MET A 17 -6.64 -10.18 16.09
N ASN A 18 -7.23 -11.37 16.24
CA ASN A 18 -6.48 -12.63 16.29
C ASN A 18 -5.76 -12.94 14.97
N HIS A 19 -6.37 -12.60 13.84
CA HIS A 19 -5.72 -12.74 12.54
C HIS A 19 -4.55 -11.75 12.36
N LEU A 20 -4.64 -10.54 12.90
CA LEU A 20 -3.53 -9.59 12.91
C LEU A 20 -2.39 -10.06 13.83
N LYS A 21 -2.71 -10.72 14.95
CA LYS A 21 -1.73 -11.36 15.84
C LYS A 21 -0.96 -12.51 15.18
N SER A 22 -1.53 -13.18 14.18
CA SER A 22 -0.85 -14.27 13.45
C SER A 22 0.01 -13.80 12.27
N HIS A 23 0.02 -12.49 11.98
CA HIS A 23 0.80 -11.91 10.88
C HIS A 23 2.13 -11.33 11.34
N THR A 24 3.10 -11.26 10.42
CA THR A 24 4.50 -10.84 10.60
C THR A 24 4.73 -9.39 11.06
N LEU A 25 3.70 -8.60 11.31
CA LEU A 25 3.79 -7.22 11.84
C LEU A 25 3.79 -7.19 13.39
N THR A 26 3.67 -8.34 14.05
CA THR A 26 3.49 -8.49 15.50
C THR A 26 4.56 -7.82 16.36
N ASP A 27 5.80 -7.73 15.90
CA ASP A 27 6.89 -7.16 16.70
C ASP A 27 6.67 -5.66 17.01
N HIS A 28 5.93 -4.96 16.15
CA HIS A 28 5.63 -3.53 16.29
C HIS A 28 4.19 -3.23 16.74
N LEU A 29 3.35 -4.26 16.88
CA LEU A 29 1.95 -4.11 17.27
C LEU A 29 1.72 -4.63 18.69
N ALA A 30 0.89 -3.91 19.45
CA ALA A 30 0.35 -4.36 20.72
C ALA A 30 -1.18 -4.42 20.60
N PHE A 31 -1.78 -5.45 21.17
CA PHE A 31 -3.20 -5.76 20.96
C PHE A 31 -3.94 -5.73 22.30
N TYR A 32 -5.04 -4.99 22.35
CA TYR A 32 -5.82 -4.80 23.57
C TYR A 32 -7.30 -5.01 23.25
N GLU A 33 -7.96 -5.89 24.01
CA GLU A 33 -9.41 -5.85 24.09
C GLU A 33 -9.82 -4.82 25.14
N GLY A 34 -10.66 -3.87 24.76
CA GLY A 34 -11.06 -2.78 25.67
C GLY A 34 -11.76 -3.30 26.94
N SER A 35 -12.55 -4.37 26.83
CA SER A 35 -13.18 -5.03 27.98
C SER A 35 -12.18 -5.65 28.93
N ASP A 36 -11.12 -6.29 28.41
CA ASP A 36 -10.12 -6.98 29.22
C ASP A 36 -9.25 -5.97 29.97
N MET A 37 -8.91 -4.85 29.32
CA MET A 37 -8.21 -3.74 29.97
C MET A 37 -9.06 -3.09 31.08
N ILE A 38 -10.36 -2.94 30.87
CA ILE A 38 -11.24 -2.44 31.94
C ILE A 38 -11.29 -3.45 33.10
N ALA A 39 -11.41 -4.74 32.79
CA ALA A 39 -11.48 -5.80 33.80
C ALA A 39 -10.20 -5.88 34.65
N SER A 40 -9.02 -5.63 34.06
CA SER A 40 -7.76 -5.62 34.80
C SER A 40 -7.60 -4.41 35.73
N LEU A 41 -8.22 -3.27 35.40
CA LEU A 41 -8.12 -2.03 36.18
C LEU A 41 -9.20 -1.90 37.27
N VAL A 42 -10.37 -2.49 37.07
CA VAL A 42 -11.49 -2.39 38.01
C VAL A 42 -11.35 -3.47 39.10
N PRO A 43 -11.26 -3.09 40.39
CA PRO A 43 -11.30 -4.07 41.47
C PRO A 43 -12.62 -4.86 41.41
N GLY A 44 -12.53 -6.19 41.33
CA GLY A 44 -13.69 -7.07 41.13
C GLY A 44 -14.08 -7.30 39.66
N GLY A 45 -13.24 -6.89 38.72
CA GLY A 45 -13.32 -7.29 37.31
C GLY A 45 -14.49 -6.69 36.52
N LEU A 46 -14.82 -7.34 35.41
CA LEU A 46 -15.79 -6.84 34.44
C LEU A 46 -17.23 -6.81 34.98
N GLU A 47 -17.61 -7.78 35.82
CA GLU A 47 -18.94 -7.83 36.45
C GLU A 47 -19.17 -6.62 37.34
N THR A 48 -18.18 -6.28 38.16
CA THR A 48 -18.22 -5.08 39.01
C THR A 48 -18.34 -3.83 38.16
N PHE A 49 -17.59 -3.74 37.06
CA PHE A 49 -17.72 -2.63 36.11
C PHE A 49 -19.12 -2.52 35.50
N GLN A 50 -19.73 -3.64 35.10
CA GLN A 50 -21.07 -3.67 34.50
C GLN A 50 -22.16 -3.19 35.48
N ALA A 51 -22.00 -3.44 36.77
CA ALA A 51 -22.91 -2.97 37.83
C ALA A 51 -22.81 -1.47 38.15
N LEU A 52 -21.78 -0.77 37.66
CA LEU A 52 -21.60 0.67 37.90
C LEU A 52 -22.59 1.53 37.08
N GLY A 53 -22.92 2.70 37.62
CA GLY A 53 -23.60 3.75 36.85
C GLY A 53 -22.71 4.33 35.75
N GLU A 54 -23.33 4.89 34.69
CA GLU A 54 -22.60 5.31 33.48
C GLU A 54 -21.51 6.35 33.72
N GLN A 55 -21.69 7.28 34.66
CA GLN A 55 -20.64 8.26 34.99
C GLN A 55 -19.35 7.59 35.51
N ARG A 56 -19.50 6.55 36.35
CA ARG A 56 -18.35 5.79 36.85
C ARG A 56 -17.76 4.89 35.77
N LYS A 57 -18.61 4.29 34.91
CA LYS A 57 -18.15 3.51 33.75
C LYS A 57 -17.33 4.37 32.79
N ALA A 58 -17.76 5.60 32.51
CA ALA A 58 -17.02 6.55 31.68
C ALA A 58 -15.63 6.84 32.28
N GLY A 59 -15.53 7.05 33.61
CA GLY A 59 -14.24 7.22 34.27
C GLY A 59 -13.30 6.04 34.09
N TRP A 60 -13.80 4.81 34.20
CA TRP A 60 -13.00 3.60 33.99
C TRP A 60 -12.62 3.36 32.53
N ARG A 61 -13.53 3.62 31.56
CA ARG A 61 -13.23 3.59 30.13
C ARG A 61 -12.11 4.57 29.78
N GLY A 62 -12.19 5.80 30.30
CA GLY A 62 -11.18 6.83 30.11
C GLY A 62 -9.81 6.47 30.69
N ARG A 63 -9.77 5.83 31.86
CA ARG A 63 -8.52 5.29 32.44
C ARG A 63 -7.95 4.15 31.62
N ALA A 64 -8.79 3.22 31.15
CA ALA A 64 -8.35 2.08 30.36
C ALA A 64 -7.65 2.51 29.06
N ILE A 65 -8.22 3.48 28.34
CA ILE A 65 -7.61 3.95 27.09
C ILE A 65 -6.32 4.75 27.33
N GLU A 66 -6.21 5.47 28.45
CA GLU A 66 -4.96 6.13 28.87
C GLU A 66 -3.86 5.13 29.22
N GLU A 67 -4.17 4.07 29.96
CA GLU A 67 -3.20 3.02 30.28
C GLU A 67 -2.73 2.27 29.03
N ILE A 68 -3.62 1.99 28.08
CA ILE A 68 -3.24 1.45 26.76
C ILE A 68 -2.25 2.38 26.05
N LYS A 69 -2.50 3.70 26.05
CA LYS A 69 -1.59 4.67 25.43
C LYS A 69 -0.23 4.66 26.11
N LYS A 70 -0.18 4.63 27.45
CA LYS A 70 1.07 4.59 28.22
C LYS A 70 1.87 3.32 27.94
N ASP A 71 1.21 2.16 27.99
CA ASP A 71 1.86 0.87 27.74
C ASP A 71 2.40 0.78 26.31
N ALA A 72 1.61 1.18 25.31
CA ALA A 72 2.05 1.20 23.93
C ALA A 72 3.24 2.15 23.69
N LEU A 73 3.25 3.31 24.36
CA LEU A 73 4.37 4.26 24.29
C LEU A 73 5.64 3.69 24.95
N ALA A 74 5.51 3.11 26.14
CA ALA A 74 6.63 2.51 26.87
C ALA A 74 7.30 1.39 26.05
N ASN A 75 6.49 0.57 25.38
CA ASN A 75 6.96 -0.53 24.55
C ASN A 75 7.31 -0.11 23.10
N LYS A 76 7.15 1.17 22.74
CA LYS A 76 7.34 1.69 21.37
C LYS A 76 6.53 0.92 20.30
N LYS A 77 5.31 0.51 20.66
CA LYS A 77 4.40 -0.25 19.78
C LYS A 77 3.22 0.59 19.32
N VAL A 78 2.62 0.17 18.23
CA VAL A 78 1.31 0.65 17.77
C VAL A 78 0.23 -0.16 18.48
N ALA A 79 -0.67 0.51 19.20
CA ALA A 79 -1.77 -0.16 19.86
C ALA A 79 -2.94 -0.41 18.87
N ILE A 80 -3.42 -1.64 18.82
CA ILE A 80 -4.66 -2.05 18.16
C ILE A 80 -5.67 -2.35 19.27
N VAL A 81 -6.75 -1.58 19.34
CA VAL A 81 -7.72 -1.64 20.44
C VAL A 81 -9.11 -1.98 19.90
N THR A 82 -9.76 -3.01 20.44
CA THR A 82 -11.18 -3.25 20.13
C THR A 82 -12.08 -2.44 21.04
N ALA A 83 -13.06 -1.73 20.48
CA ALA A 83 -14.02 -0.95 21.24
C ALA A 83 -15.38 -0.87 20.53
N PRO A 84 -16.50 -0.83 21.27
CA PRO A 84 -17.80 -0.46 20.72
C PRO A 84 -17.92 1.07 20.59
N PHE A 85 -18.68 1.56 19.61
CA PHE A 85 -19.06 2.97 19.57
C PHE A 85 -20.33 3.23 20.37
N MET A 86 -21.31 2.33 20.25
CA MET A 86 -22.56 2.41 20.99
C MET A 86 -23.10 1.03 21.35
N PHE A 87 -24.01 0.98 22.32
CA PHE A 87 -24.89 -0.16 22.55
C PHE A 87 -26.31 0.21 22.13
N TRP A 88 -26.98 -0.67 21.39
CA TRP A 88 -28.34 -0.40 20.92
C TRP A 88 -29.18 -1.67 20.88
N SER A 89 -30.02 -1.86 21.89
CA SER A 89 -31.02 -2.93 21.85
C SER A 89 -32.18 -2.55 20.93
N GLU A 90 -32.87 -3.54 20.37
CA GLU A 90 -33.93 -3.29 19.38
C GLU A 90 -35.15 -2.60 20.01
N GLU A 91 -35.40 -2.80 21.30
CA GLU A 91 -36.51 -2.15 22.01
C GLU A 91 -36.25 -0.64 22.24
N GLN A 92 -35.01 -0.19 22.10
CA GLN A 92 -34.62 1.19 22.34
C GLN A 92 -34.79 2.05 21.09
N VAL A 93 -35.42 3.22 21.26
CA VAL A 93 -35.60 4.21 20.19
C VAL A 93 -34.26 4.78 19.72
N ILE A 94 -33.33 5.01 20.65
CA ILE A 94 -32.04 5.65 20.43
C ILE A 94 -30.94 4.77 21.04
N GLY A 95 -29.88 4.50 20.29
CA GLY A 95 -28.72 3.79 20.80
C GLY A 95 -27.91 4.64 21.77
N GLN A 96 -27.28 4.00 22.75
CA GLN A 96 -26.50 4.64 23.81
C GLN A 96 -25.02 4.72 23.42
N PRO A 97 -24.45 5.90 23.15
CA PRO A 97 -23.03 6.03 22.82
C PRO A 97 -22.13 5.69 24.00
N VAL A 98 -20.99 5.06 23.74
CA VAL A 98 -20.09 4.46 24.74
C VAL A 98 -18.66 4.91 24.51
N TYR A 99 -18.46 6.22 24.31
CA TYR A 99 -17.15 6.84 24.16
C TYR A 99 -16.93 7.93 25.21
N THR A 100 -15.68 8.30 25.42
CA THR A 100 -15.22 9.34 26.34
C THR A 100 -14.38 10.37 25.59
N LEU A 101 -14.17 11.56 26.19
CA LEU A 101 -13.24 12.54 25.63
C LEU A 101 -11.80 12.01 25.55
N ASN A 102 -11.43 11.12 26.47
CA ASN A 102 -10.13 10.46 26.47
C ASN A 102 -9.95 9.59 25.22
N ASP A 103 -10.99 8.87 24.79
CA ASP A 103 -10.93 8.09 23.55
C ASP A 103 -10.53 8.98 22.38
N PHE A 104 -11.14 10.15 22.26
CA PHE A 104 -10.83 11.09 21.18
C PHE A 104 -9.44 11.73 21.29
N GLY A 105 -8.91 11.88 22.51
CA GLY A 105 -7.53 12.36 22.73
C GLY A 105 -6.45 11.29 22.54
N VAL A 106 -6.83 10.01 22.50
CA VAL A 106 -5.90 8.87 22.37
C VAL A 106 -5.91 8.27 20.98
N PHE A 107 -7.09 8.04 20.40
CA PHE A 107 -7.19 7.43 19.08
C PHE A 107 -6.62 8.36 18.01
N THR A 108 -5.83 7.76 17.12
CA THR A 108 -5.30 8.44 15.93
C THR A 108 -6.03 8.02 14.67
N HIS A 109 -6.49 6.76 14.66
CA HIS A 109 -7.20 6.15 13.55
C HIS A 109 -8.31 5.25 14.09
N ILE A 110 -9.41 5.15 13.36
CA ILE A 110 -10.48 4.20 13.61
C ILE A 110 -10.80 3.44 12.32
N ILE A 111 -10.78 2.12 12.41
CA ILE A 111 -11.21 1.20 11.36
C ILE A 111 -12.55 0.59 11.79
N TYR A 112 -13.58 0.83 11.00
CA TYR A 112 -14.92 0.28 11.21
C TYR A 112 -15.16 -0.94 10.33
N LEU A 113 -15.59 -2.05 10.95
CA LEU A 113 -15.94 -3.29 10.27
C LEU A 113 -17.42 -3.29 9.89
N ASN A 114 -17.72 -2.86 8.66
CA ASN A 114 -19.06 -2.86 8.08
C ASN A 114 -19.40 -4.21 7.44
N THR A 115 -19.41 -5.25 8.27
CA THR A 115 -19.78 -6.62 7.91
C THR A 115 -21.28 -6.70 7.58
N PRO A 116 -21.72 -7.38 6.51
CA PRO A 116 -23.13 -7.49 6.16
C PRO A 116 -24.02 -7.91 7.35
N PRO A 117 -25.16 -7.23 7.58
CA PRO A 117 -26.08 -7.51 8.69
C PRO A 117 -26.50 -8.98 8.79
N GLU A 118 -26.69 -9.65 7.66
CA GLU A 118 -27.06 -11.07 7.58
C GLU A 118 -25.96 -11.95 8.19
N LEU A 119 -24.70 -11.69 7.82
CA LEU A 119 -23.55 -12.40 8.36
C LEU A 119 -23.33 -12.09 9.85
N VAL A 120 -23.61 -10.85 10.27
CA VAL A 120 -23.57 -10.50 11.69
C VAL A 120 -24.65 -11.24 12.47
N SER A 121 -25.87 -11.33 11.95
CA SER A 121 -26.98 -12.06 12.55
C SER A 121 -26.62 -13.55 12.73
N HIS A 122 -26.16 -14.22 11.67
CA HIS A 122 -25.71 -15.62 11.74
C HIS A 122 -24.62 -15.82 12.80
N ARG A 123 -23.58 -14.99 12.81
CA ARG A 123 -22.50 -15.08 13.81
C ARG A 123 -22.97 -14.85 15.24
N ARG A 124 -24.00 -14.02 15.45
CA ARG A 124 -24.58 -13.79 16.78
C ARG A 124 -25.37 -15.01 17.27
N LEU A 125 -26.05 -15.70 16.38
CA LEU A 125 -26.78 -16.94 16.71
C LEU A 125 -25.83 -18.11 17.04
N ASP A 126 -24.72 -18.20 16.33
CA ASP A 126 -23.73 -19.29 16.53
C ASP A 126 -22.85 -19.10 17.78
N ASP A 127 -22.72 -17.86 18.27
CA ASP A 127 -21.91 -17.49 19.44
C ASP A 127 -22.65 -17.74 20.76
N LYS A 128 -23.01 -19.01 20.98
CA LYS A 128 -23.74 -19.51 22.16
C LYS A 128 -23.14 -19.12 23.54
N PRO A 129 -21.81 -18.97 23.72
CA PRO A 129 -21.24 -18.57 25.01
C PRO A 129 -21.51 -17.12 25.41
N ARG A 130 -21.82 -16.24 24.46
CA ARG A 130 -22.06 -14.81 24.73
C ARG A 130 -23.56 -14.55 24.69
N ASP A 131 -24.17 -14.30 25.84
CA ASP A 131 -25.57 -13.90 25.90
C ASP A 131 -25.75 -12.55 25.17
N ARG A 132 -26.52 -12.56 24.09
CA ARG A 132 -26.74 -11.41 23.22
C ARG A 132 -28.22 -11.26 22.96
N TYR A 133 -28.74 -10.05 23.16
CA TYR A 133 -30.08 -9.70 22.73
C TYR A 133 -30.29 -10.07 21.25
N SER A 134 -31.43 -10.70 20.97
CA SER A 134 -31.91 -10.93 19.62
C SER A 134 -32.08 -9.59 18.92
N ALA A 135 -31.63 -9.51 17.67
CA ALA A 135 -31.72 -8.30 16.86
C ALA A 135 -32.11 -8.70 15.44
N SER A 136 -33.13 -8.05 14.88
CA SER A 136 -33.51 -8.19 13.47
C SER A 136 -32.39 -7.70 12.55
N ILE A 137 -32.37 -8.20 11.31
CA ILE A 137 -31.40 -7.79 10.29
C ILE A 137 -31.57 -6.29 10.00
N GLU A 138 -32.82 -5.81 10.01
CA GLU A 138 -33.20 -4.42 9.87
C GLU A 138 -32.61 -3.55 10.98
N HIS A 139 -32.71 -4.00 12.24
CA HIS A 139 -32.12 -3.28 13.37
C HIS A 139 -30.59 -3.28 13.30
N LEU A 140 -29.96 -4.41 12.95
CA LEU A 140 -28.50 -4.48 12.78
C LEU A 140 -28.01 -3.50 11.70
N LYS A 141 -28.74 -3.38 10.58
CA LYS A 141 -28.44 -2.40 9.53
C LYS A 141 -28.56 -0.96 10.04
N LYS A 142 -29.67 -0.64 10.70
CA LYS A 142 -29.90 0.68 11.32
C LYS A 142 -28.81 1.05 12.32
N TRP A 143 -28.39 0.09 13.15
CA TRP A 143 -27.32 0.26 14.11
C TRP A 143 -25.98 0.55 13.42
N GLN A 144 -25.61 -0.20 12.37
CA GLN A 144 -24.37 0.07 11.63
C GLN A 144 -24.36 1.45 10.98
N GLU A 145 -25.49 1.85 10.37
CA GLU A 145 -25.62 3.16 9.75
C GLU A 145 -25.44 4.28 10.79
N ALA A 146 -26.04 4.15 11.97
CA ALA A 146 -25.87 5.12 13.05
C ALA A 146 -24.43 5.21 13.57
N GLU A 147 -23.74 4.08 13.81
CA GLU A 147 -22.33 4.10 14.25
C GLU A 147 -21.44 4.75 13.18
N ILE A 148 -21.64 4.41 11.91
CA ILE A 148 -20.85 4.97 10.80
C ILE A 148 -21.08 6.47 10.65
N VAL A 149 -22.34 6.94 10.71
CA VAL A 149 -22.67 8.36 10.61
C VAL A 149 -22.08 9.12 11.80
N GLY A 150 -22.24 8.60 13.02
CA GLY A 150 -21.69 9.20 14.23
C GLY A 150 -20.16 9.33 14.17
N LEU A 151 -19.47 8.24 13.83
CA LEU A 151 -18.00 8.23 13.70
C LEU A 151 -17.50 9.12 12.55
N ARG A 152 -18.22 9.21 11.43
CA ARG A 152 -17.87 10.15 10.34
C ARG A 152 -17.90 11.60 10.77
N HIS A 153 -18.84 11.95 11.64
CA HIS A 153 -18.97 13.31 12.13
C HIS A 153 -17.93 13.63 13.21
N LEU A 154 -17.75 12.73 14.17
CA LEU A 154 -16.89 12.94 15.34
C LEU A 154 -15.40 12.81 15.03
N CYS A 155 -14.99 11.85 14.22
CA CYS A 155 -13.55 11.59 13.98
C CYS A 155 -12.81 12.82 13.41
N PRO A 156 -13.31 13.52 12.37
CA PRO A 156 -12.65 14.71 11.84
C PRO A 156 -12.53 15.85 12.86
N GLN A 157 -13.55 16.05 13.71
CA GLN A 157 -13.55 17.08 14.77
C GLN A 157 -12.41 16.88 15.77
N HIS A 158 -12.01 15.62 15.99
CA HIS A 158 -10.94 15.26 16.89
C HIS A 158 -9.63 14.88 16.18
N GLY A 159 -9.53 15.12 14.86
CA GLY A 159 -8.31 14.85 14.11
C GLY A 159 -8.00 13.35 13.95
N ILE A 160 -9.02 12.50 14.02
CA ILE A 160 -8.94 11.04 13.91
C ILE A 160 -9.24 10.62 12.47
N LEU A 161 -8.39 9.79 11.88
CA LEU A 161 -8.65 9.24 10.55
C LEU A 161 -9.64 8.07 10.64
N PHE A 162 -10.71 8.12 9.85
CA PHE A 162 -11.79 7.15 9.88
C PHE A 162 -11.87 6.34 8.57
N HIS A 163 -11.83 5.01 8.69
CA HIS A 163 -11.88 4.09 7.55
C HIS A 163 -12.96 3.03 7.73
N VAL A 164 -13.75 2.76 6.68
CA VAL A 164 -14.84 1.76 6.71
C VAL A 164 -14.52 0.60 5.78
N LEU A 165 -14.45 -0.60 6.33
CA LEU A 165 -14.23 -1.85 5.58
C LEU A 165 -15.56 -2.54 5.29
N THR A 166 -15.85 -2.80 4.02
CA THR A 166 -17.17 -3.29 3.55
C THR A 166 -17.16 -4.71 2.98
N HIS A 167 -16.02 -5.41 2.97
CA HIS A 167 -15.88 -6.69 2.25
C HIS A 167 -15.42 -7.83 3.18
N PRO A 168 -16.29 -8.79 3.53
CA PRO A 168 -15.95 -9.89 4.45
C PRO A 168 -14.82 -10.79 3.96
N ALA A 169 -14.81 -11.16 2.67
CA ALA A 169 -13.84 -12.09 2.09
C ALA A 169 -12.39 -11.55 2.04
N SER A 170 -12.23 -10.23 2.11
CA SER A 170 -10.91 -9.56 2.13
C SER A 170 -10.75 -8.67 3.36
N LEU A 171 -11.56 -8.89 4.40
CA LEU A 171 -11.57 -8.04 5.59
C LEU A 171 -10.19 -7.99 6.24
N CYS A 172 -9.58 -9.16 6.41
CA CYS A 172 -8.26 -9.31 7.02
C CYS A 172 -7.15 -8.65 6.21
N SER A 173 -7.08 -8.92 4.90
CA SER A 173 -6.04 -8.34 4.03
C SER A 173 -6.18 -6.82 3.91
N LYS A 174 -7.42 -6.31 3.80
CA LYS A 174 -7.68 -4.86 3.76
C LYS A 174 -7.38 -4.17 5.09
N ALA A 175 -7.71 -4.80 6.22
CA ALA A 175 -7.37 -4.28 7.53
C ALA A 175 -5.85 -4.24 7.75
N LEU A 176 -5.14 -5.30 7.35
CA LEU A 176 -3.67 -5.35 7.41
C LEU A 176 -3.05 -4.23 6.56
N ALA A 177 -3.54 -4.05 5.33
CA ALA A 177 -3.10 -2.98 4.44
C ALA A 177 -3.37 -1.59 5.04
N ALA A 178 -4.53 -1.37 5.66
CA ALA A 178 -4.87 -0.12 6.34
C ALA A 178 -3.94 0.14 7.53
N VAL A 179 -3.69 -0.86 8.38
CA VAL A 179 -2.76 -0.73 9.52
C VAL A 179 -1.34 -0.43 9.03
N ALA A 180 -0.85 -1.16 8.02
CA ALA A 180 0.47 -0.92 7.43
C ALA A 180 0.58 0.50 6.87
N HIS A 181 -0.46 0.98 6.17
CA HIS A 181 -0.52 2.35 5.68
C HIS A 181 -0.44 3.37 6.82
N PHE A 182 -1.22 3.19 7.88
CA PHE A 182 -1.20 4.11 9.03
C PHE A 182 0.16 4.14 9.72
N CYS A 183 0.84 3.00 9.86
CA CYS A 183 2.19 2.95 10.42
C CYS A 183 3.19 3.73 9.57
N GLN A 184 3.12 3.59 8.24
CA GLN A 184 4.03 4.26 7.31
C GLN A 184 3.79 5.77 7.28
N THR A 185 2.53 6.19 7.23
CA THR A 185 2.19 7.61 7.17
C THR A 185 2.56 8.30 8.46
N ASN A 186 2.35 7.68 9.62
CA ASN A 186 2.78 8.19 10.92
C ASN A 186 4.29 8.51 11.00
N ILE A 187 5.14 7.73 10.31
CA ILE A 187 6.59 7.99 10.17
C ILE A 187 6.85 9.12 9.18
N ALA A 188 6.08 9.20 8.09
CA ALA A 188 6.18 10.31 7.15
C ALA A 188 5.78 11.65 7.78
N TYR A 189 4.80 11.69 8.68
CA TYR A 189 4.38 12.90 9.41
C TYR A 189 5.50 13.46 10.30
N SER A 190 6.36 12.61 10.90
CA SER A 190 7.49 13.08 11.69
C SER A 190 8.66 13.58 10.85
N ASN A 191 8.73 13.19 9.57
CA ASN A 191 9.80 13.57 8.65
C ASN A 191 9.38 14.68 7.65
N HIS A 192 8.08 14.92 7.46
CA HIS A 192 7.56 16.05 6.69
C HIS A 192 7.54 17.31 7.56
N ASN A 193 8.73 17.75 7.96
CA ASN A 193 8.92 19.17 8.15
C ASN A 193 8.77 19.84 6.78
N ASN A 194 7.71 20.64 6.73
CA ASN A 194 7.44 21.77 5.84
C ASN A 194 7.59 21.56 4.32
N ILE A 195 6.44 21.62 3.64
CA ILE A 195 6.38 22.06 2.23
C ILE A 195 7.18 23.36 2.04
N VAL A 196 7.22 24.23 3.06
CA VAL A 196 8.07 25.43 3.11
C VAL A 196 9.54 25.05 2.95
N ASP A 197 10.12 24.21 3.80
CA ASP A 197 11.50 23.70 3.65
C ASP A 197 11.74 23.04 2.28
N ARG A 198 10.75 22.36 1.70
CA ARG A 198 10.87 21.78 0.34
C ARG A 198 10.93 22.83 -0.76
N VAL A 199 10.12 23.87 -0.65
CA VAL A 199 10.12 25.02 -1.56
C VAL A 199 11.39 25.85 -1.35
N GLU A 200 11.80 26.07 -0.10
CA GLU A 200 13.05 26.75 0.26
C GLU A 200 14.28 25.98 -0.21
N ASN A 201 14.32 24.66 -0.08
CA ASN A 201 15.41 23.83 -0.65
C ASN A 201 15.39 23.84 -2.18
N LEU A 202 14.21 23.86 -2.80
CA LEU A 202 14.08 24.04 -4.25
C LEU A 202 14.64 25.38 -4.69
N ILE A 203 14.39 26.46 -3.92
CA ILE A 203 14.90 27.81 -4.18
C ILE A 203 16.42 27.90 -3.90
N ALA A 204 16.90 27.33 -2.80
CA ALA A 204 18.33 27.31 -2.43
C ALA A 204 19.17 26.48 -3.41
N GLY A 205 18.61 25.41 -3.99
CA GLY A 205 19.26 24.66 -5.07
C GLY A 205 19.46 25.45 -6.37
N VAL A 206 18.83 26.62 -6.50
CA VAL A 206 18.97 27.53 -7.66
C VAL A 206 20.03 28.61 -7.43
N GLU A 207 20.82 28.57 -6.35
CA GLU A 207 21.82 29.60 -6.00
C GLU A 207 22.86 29.93 -7.10
N ASN A 208 23.00 29.09 -8.14
CA ASN A 208 23.85 29.38 -9.32
C ASN A 208 23.14 30.14 -10.46
N TYR A 209 21.87 30.49 -10.31
CA TYR A 209 21.11 31.32 -11.26
C TYR A 209 20.48 32.49 -10.50
N GLN A 210 20.71 33.73 -10.95
CA GLN A 210 19.98 34.89 -10.44
C GLN A 210 18.50 34.77 -10.81
N LEU A 211 17.68 34.25 -9.90
CA LEU A 211 16.25 34.09 -10.09
C LEU A 211 15.55 35.43 -9.85
N GLU A 212 15.31 36.21 -10.91
CA GLU A 212 14.65 37.52 -10.81
C GLU A 212 13.12 37.42 -10.60
N THR A 213 12.47 36.35 -11.08
CA THR A 213 11.01 36.19 -10.99
C THR A 213 10.63 34.71 -10.96
N ALA A 214 9.74 34.34 -10.03
CA ALA A 214 9.14 33.02 -9.96
C ALA A 214 7.64 33.10 -10.28
N LEU A 215 7.16 32.21 -11.16
CA LEU A 215 5.73 32.04 -11.45
C LEU A 215 5.17 30.91 -10.60
N VAL A 216 4.30 31.27 -9.65
CA VAL A 216 3.56 30.31 -8.82
C VAL A 216 2.11 30.28 -9.31
N LEU A 217 1.66 29.13 -9.76
CA LEU A 217 0.30 28.94 -10.28
C LEU A 217 -0.47 28.03 -9.33
N ASP A 218 -1.53 28.56 -8.71
CA ASP A 218 -2.55 27.74 -8.08
C ASP A 218 -3.46 27.21 -9.19
N ALA A 219 -3.28 25.95 -9.58
CA ALA A 219 -4.04 25.32 -10.64
C ALA A 219 -5.40 24.76 -10.16
N ASP A 220 -5.77 24.93 -8.89
CA ASP A 220 -7.10 24.55 -8.41
C ASP A 220 -8.17 25.40 -9.09
N ARG A 221 -9.22 24.75 -9.61
CA ARG A 221 -10.31 25.37 -10.41
C ARG A 221 -9.87 26.19 -11.63
N THR A 222 -8.61 26.11 -12.04
CA THR A 222 -8.04 27.01 -13.07
C THR A 222 -8.08 26.39 -14.48
N LEU A 223 -8.13 25.06 -14.57
CA LEU A 223 -8.14 24.34 -15.86
C LEU A 223 -9.56 24.07 -16.41
N THR A 224 -10.59 24.12 -15.56
CA THR A 224 -11.99 23.91 -15.96
C THR A 224 -12.93 24.58 -14.95
N PRO A 225 -14.06 25.17 -15.39
CA PRO A 225 -15.08 25.72 -14.49
C PRO A 225 -15.81 24.63 -13.69
N MET A 226 -15.62 23.35 -14.03
CA MET A 226 -16.27 22.23 -13.37
C MET A 226 -15.38 21.64 -12.26
N ASP A 227 -15.97 21.41 -11.08
CA ASP A 227 -15.29 20.69 -10.00
C ASP A 227 -15.21 19.19 -10.32
N THR A 228 -14.01 18.74 -10.68
CA THR A 228 -13.74 17.34 -11.07
C THR A 228 -14.01 16.36 -9.93
N GLY A 229 -13.87 16.79 -8.67
CA GLY A 229 -14.23 16.00 -7.49
C GLY A 229 -15.73 15.79 -7.38
N ILE A 230 -16.54 16.84 -7.59
CA ILE A 230 -18.00 16.74 -7.64
C ILE A 230 -18.44 15.83 -8.80
N LEU A 231 -17.90 16.02 -10.00
CA LEU A 231 -18.21 15.19 -11.17
C LEU A 231 -17.91 13.71 -10.94
N PHE A 232 -16.79 13.42 -10.30
CA PHE A 232 -16.40 12.06 -9.94
C PHE A 232 -17.43 11.41 -9.01
N TRP A 233 -17.83 12.09 -7.92
CA TRP A 233 -18.76 11.53 -6.96
C TRP A 233 -20.18 11.39 -7.51
N GLN A 234 -20.65 12.36 -8.30
CA GLN A 234 -21.92 12.25 -9.02
C GLN A 234 -21.93 11.06 -9.99
N THR A 235 -20.82 10.80 -10.66
CA THR A 235 -20.69 9.62 -11.53
C THR A 235 -20.80 8.33 -10.73
N ILE A 236 -20.12 8.25 -9.58
CA ILE A 236 -20.16 7.05 -8.72
C ILE A 236 -21.56 6.82 -8.13
N ASP A 237 -22.24 7.86 -7.68
CA ASP A 237 -23.57 7.76 -7.08
C ASP A 237 -24.64 7.25 -8.09
N ARG A 238 -24.44 7.48 -9.39
CA ARG A 238 -25.29 6.90 -10.45
C ARG A 238 -25.18 5.38 -10.56
N PHE A 239 -24.01 4.82 -10.23
CA PHE A 239 -23.77 3.37 -10.31
C PHE A 239 -24.00 2.65 -8.98
N TRP A 240 -23.91 3.37 -7.85
CA TRP A 240 -23.98 2.79 -6.50
C TRP A 240 -24.93 3.67 -5.67
N SER A 241 -26.18 3.24 -5.48
CA SER A 241 -27.15 3.97 -4.65
C SER A 241 -26.62 4.14 -3.23
N ARG A 242 -26.14 5.34 -2.89
CA ARG A 242 -25.64 5.70 -1.57
C ARG A 242 -26.65 6.57 -0.84
N GLY A 243 -26.96 6.20 0.40
CA GLY A 243 -27.82 6.97 1.28
C GLY A 243 -27.15 8.13 2.04
N THR A 244 -25.95 8.60 1.68
CA THR A 244 -25.32 9.74 2.40
C THR A 244 -24.38 10.59 1.52
N SER A 245 -24.60 11.91 1.59
CA SER A 245 -23.91 13.10 1.05
C SER A 245 -23.39 13.07 -0.39
N THR A 246 -23.90 14.01 -1.20
CA THR A 246 -23.53 14.26 -2.59
C THR A 246 -22.16 14.93 -2.77
N ARG A 247 -21.45 15.32 -1.68
CA ARG A 247 -20.18 16.08 -1.75
C ARG A 247 -19.18 15.77 -0.61
N PRO A 248 -18.68 14.53 -0.51
CA PRO A 248 -17.85 14.09 0.62
C PRO A 248 -16.49 14.81 0.76
N LEU A 249 -15.87 15.26 -0.34
CA LEU A 249 -14.61 16.01 -0.28
C LEU A 249 -14.82 17.46 0.18
N GLN A 250 -15.93 18.07 -0.23
CA GLN A 250 -16.26 19.44 0.19
C GLN A 250 -16.53 19.47 1.71
N GLU A 251 -17.23 18.47 2.24
CA GLU A 251 -17.43 18.32 3.69
C GLU A 251 -16.12 18.07 4.45
N LEU A 252 -15.21 17.29 3.86
CA LEU A 252 -13.92 16.97 4.47
C LEU A 252 -13.02 18.20 4.56
N PHE A 253 -12.78 18.89 3.44
CA PHE A 253 -11.88 20.04 3.38
C PHE A 253 -12.52 21.32 3.92
N GLY A 254 -13.85 21.46 3.85
CA GLY A 254 -14.60 22.53 4.52
C GLY A 254 -14.86 22.28 6.00
N GLY A 255 -14.52 21.09 6.49
CA GLY A 255 -14.68 20.69 7.88
C GLY A 255 -13.48 21.05 8.77
N PRO A 256 -13.46 20.54 10.02
CA PRO A 256 -12.43 20.85 11.01
C PRO A 256 -11.00 20.47 10.61
N LEU A 257 -10.85 19.51 9.69
CA LEU A 257 -9.55 19.08 9.17
C LEU A 257 -8.96 20.07 8.16
N GLY A 258 -9.75 20.96 7.58
CA GLY A 258 -9.30 21.92 6.58
C GLY A 258 -8.50 21.27 5.45
N TYR A 259 -7.43 21.96 5.02
CA TYR A 259 -6.45 21.46 4.05
C TYR A 259 -5.20 20.89 4.73
N THR A 260 -5.38 20.20 5.86
CA THR A 260 -4.25 19.54 6.54
C THR A 260 -3.83 18.27 5.80
N HIS A 261 -2.60 17.81 6.03
CA HIS A 261 -2.13 16.52 5.51
C HIS A 261 -3.04 15.35 5.94
N LYS A 262 -3.61 15.40 7.16
CA LYS A 262 -4.62 14.45 7.62
C LYS A 262 -5.88 14.47 6.75
N ALA A 263 -6.34 15.65 6.30
CA ALA A 263 -7.47 15.76 5.37
C ALA A 263 -7.17 15.03 4.04
N PHE A 264 -5.98 15.20 3.47
CA PHE A 264 -5.60 14.50 2.24
C PHE A 264 -5.49 12.97 2.42
N HIS A 265 -5.03 12.50 3.58
CA HIS A 265 -5.09 11.08 3.93
C HIS A 265 -6.52 10.57 4.06
N GLN A 266 -7.38 11.32 4.73
CA GLN A 266 -8.80 10.98 4.86
C GLN A 266 -9.48 10.92 3.49
N ALA A 267 -9.15 11.83 2.57
CA ALA A 267 -9.64 11.82 1.19
C ALA A 267 -9.23 10.54 0.45
N THR A 268 -7.98 10.10 0.63
CA THR A 268 -7.46 8.84 0.07
C THR A 268 -8.26 7.64 0.59
N LEU A 269 -8.57 7.62 1.89
CA LEU A 269 -9.39 6.55 2.49
C LEU A 269 -10.83 6.56 1.95
N LEU A 270 -11.42 7.73 1.67
CA LEU A 270 -12.75 7.83 1.06
C LEU A 270 -12.77 7.25 -0.36
N TRP A 271 -11.72 7.46 -1.16
CA TRP A 271 -11.60 6.93 -2.52
C TRP A 271 -11.41 5.41 -2.58
N SER A 272 -10.87 4.78 -1.55
CA SER A 272 -10.74 3.32 -1.50
C SER A 272 -12.09 2.58 -1.35
N ARG A 273 -13.17 3.28 -1.01
CA ARG A 273 -14.49 2.72 -0.66
C ARG A 273 -15.40 2.31 -1.84
N PRO A 274 -15.49 3.06 -2.97
CA PRO A 274 -16.37 2.72 -4.10
C PRO A 274 -15.85 1.56 -4.97
N TRP A 275 -14.55 1.30 -4.96
CA TRP A 275 -13.95 0.40 -5.95
C TRP A 275 -13.73 -0.99 -5.36
N GLY A 276 -14.83 -1.75 -5.22
CA GLY A 276 -14.82 -3.12 -4.70
C GLY A 276 -14.01 -4.14 -5.52
N ARG A 277 -13.62 -3.85 -6.77
CA ARG A 277 -12.78 -4.74 -7.61
C ARG A 277 -11.82 -4.04 -8.59
N GLY A 278 -11.86 -2.71 -8.75
CA GLY A 278 -11.25 -2.06 -9.93
C GLY A 278 -10.04 -1.14 -9.68
N ILE A 279 -9.94 -0.51 -8.51
CA ILE A 279 -8.78 0.37 -8.20
C ILE A 279 -7.82 -0.30 -7.22
N LEU A 280 -8.14 -1.42 -6.56
CA LEU A 280 -7.09 -2.15 -5.83
C LEU A 280 -5.96 -2.63 -6.75
N SER A 281 -6.20 -2.85 -8.07
CA SER A 281 -5.11 -3.15 -9.02
C SER A 281 -4.24 -1.94 -9.40
N LYS A 282 -4.71 -0.70 -9.20
CA LYS A 282 -3.92 0.54 -9.38
C LYS A 282 -3.46 1.16 -8.06
N HIS A 283 -4.16 0.95 -6.95
CA HIS A 283 -3.72 1.25 -5.59
C HIS A 283 -2.65 0.26 -5.15
N ASP A 284 -2.63 -0.98 -5.64
CA ASP A 284 -1.45 -1.85 -5.55
C ASP A 284 -0.21 -1.20 -6.17
N LYS A 285 -0.33 -0.27 -7.13
CA LYS A 285 0.82 0.51 -7.64
C LYS A 285 1.27 1.63 -6.68
N LEU A 286 0.41 2.12 -5.77
CA LEU A 286 0.77 3.07 -4.71
C LEU A 286 1.24 2.36 -3.43
N TYR A 287 0.69 1.19 -3.11
CA TYR A 287 1.15 0.32 -2.01
C TYR A 287 2.42 -0.47 -2.38
N SER A 288 2.68 -0.74 -3.67
CA SER A 288 3.95 -1.30 -4.13
C SER A 288 5.12 -0.32 -4.14
N LEU A 289 4.87 0.95 -3.81
CA LEU A 289 5.95 1.94 -3.73
C LEU A 289 6.85 1.70 -2.50
N PHE A 290 6.39 0.93 -1.50
CA PHE A 290 7.12 0.62 -0.26
C PHE A 290 7.10 -0.86 0.17
N MET A 291 6.40 -1.74 -0.55
CA MET A 291 6.64 -3.18 -0.43
C MET A 291 7.69 -3.58 -1.46
N PHE A 292 8.67 -4.39 -1.03
CA PHE A 292 9.57 -5.10 -1.94
C PHE A 292 8.73 -5.95 -2.90
N LYS A 293 8.50 -5.41 -4.10
CA LYS A 293 7.72 -6.09 -5.12
C LYS A 293 8.67 -6.98 -5.91
N MET A 294 8.50 -8.28 -5.75
CA MET A 294 9.24 -9.28 -6.48
C MET A 294 8.28 -10.17 -7.25
N LEU A 295 8.57 -10.37 -8.54
CA LEU A 295 7.96 -11.41 -9.34
C LEU A 295 9.04 -12.42 -9.72
N HIS A 296 8.72 -13.71 -9.67
CA HIS A 296 9.65 -14.73 -10.12
C HIS A 296 8.96 -15.88 -10.83
N ALA A 297 9.70 -16.57 -11.68
CA ALA A 297 9.23 -17.72 -12.44
C ALA A 297 9.65 -19.06 -11.81
N THR A 298 10.21 -19.09 -10.59
CA THR A 298 10.84 -20.28 -9.97
C THR A 298 10.05 -21.57 -10.18
N ASP A 299 8.73 -21.54 -9.97
CA ASP A 299 7.87 -22.73 -10.01
C ASP A 299 7.25 -23.02 -11.39
N LYS A 300 7.61 -22.25 -12.43
CA LYS A 300 7.08 -22.44 -13.79
C LYS A 300 7.89 -23.48 -14.57
N ASP A 301 7.21 -24.26 -15.41
CA ASP A 301 7.88 -25.20 -16.32
C ASP A 301 8.82 -24.49 -17.31
N ALA A 302 8.49 -23.26 -17.71
CA ALA A 302 9.39 -22.42 -18.52
C ALA A 302 10.77 -22.24 -17.84
N THR A 303 10.81 -22.09 -16.51
CA THR A 303 12.05 -21.99 -15.75
C THR A 303 12.87 -23.26 -15.83
N ARG A 304 12.25 -24.44 -15.81
CA ARG A 304 12.96 -25.72 -15.96
C ARG A 304 13.64 -25.82 -17.32
N LEU A 305 12.96 -25.37 -18.38
CA LEU A 305 13.48 -25.36 -19.75
C LEU A 305 14.59 -24.31 -19.95
N LEU A 306 14.45 -23.15 -19.33
CA LEU A 306 15.36 -22.01 -19.51
C LEU A 306 16.58 -22.05 -18.56
N MET A 307 16.45 -22.64 -17.36
CA MET A 307 17.55 -22.70 -16.37
C MET A 307 18.59 -23.77 -16.66
N PHE A 308 18.16 -24.94 -17.17
CA PHE A 308 19.07 -26.07 -17.37
C PHE A 308 20.25 -25.73 -18.30
N PRO A 309 20.05 -25.04 -19.45
CA PRO A 309 21.14 -24.60 -20.32
C PRO A 309 22.02 -23.50 -19.73
N MET A 310 21.55 -22.76 -18.71
CA MET A 310 22.33 -21.69 -18.06
C MET A 310 23.27 -22.19 -16.96
N LYS A 311 23.08 -23.41 -16.45
CA LYS A 311 23.91 -24.01 -15.39
C LYS A 311 25.11 -24.81 -15.92
N ASP A 312 25.15 -25.09 -17.21
CA ASP A 312 26.26 -25.82 -17.82
C ASP A 312 27.47 -24.89 -18.00
N ALA A 313 28.34 -24.87 -16.97
CA ALA A 313 29.53 -24.03 -16.91
C ALA A 313 30.62 -24.44 -17.92
N ALA A 314 30.43 -25.52 -18.68
CA ALA A 314 31.43 -26.01 -19.62
C ALA A 314 31.58 -25.16 -20.89
N THR A 315 30.70 -24.19 -21.15
CA THR A 315 30.80 -23.40 -22.38
C THR A 315 30.33 -21.95 -22.26
N ALA A 316 31.27 -21.01 -22.37
CA ALA A 316 30.99 -19.68 -22.94
C ALA A 316 30.70 -19.80 -24.45
N CYS A 317 29.71 -20.62 -24.84
CA CYS A 317 29.32 -20.89 -26.22
C CYS A 317 28.18 -19.93 -26.62
N PRO A 318 28.08 -19.53 -27.91
CA PRO A 318 26.94 -18.78 -28.45
C PRO A 318 25.57 -19.27 -27.98
N ALA A 319 25.40 -20.59 -27.82
CA ALA A 319 24.15 -21.18 -27.31
C ALA A 319 23.74 -20.69 -25.90
N VAL A 320 24.70 -20.47 -25.00
CA VAL A 320 24.44 -19.94 -23.64
C VAL A 320 24.08 -18.45 -23.70
N MET A 321 24.70 -17.70 -24.62
CA MET A 321 24.35 -16.30 -24.85
C MET A 321 22.92 -16.17 -25.41
N ASP A 322 22.56 -17.03 -26.38
CA ASP A 322 21.22 -17.08 -26.95
C ASP A 322 20.18 -17.45 -25.90
N MET A 323 20.50 -18.40 -25.01
CA MET A 323 19.61 -18.74 -23.90
C MET A 323 19.44 -17.59 -22.92
N LYS A 324 20.52 -16.90 -22.53
CA LYS A 324 20.43 -15.69 -21.69
C LYS A 324 19.57 -14.61 -22.35
N GLN A 325 19.68 -14.42 -23.67
CA GLN A 325 18.81 -13.52 -24.43
C GLN A 325 17.34 -13.97 -24.39
N ARG A 326 17.06 -15.26 -24.60
CA ARG A 326 15.70 -15.82 -24.47
C ARG A 326 15.11 -15.64 -23.08
N VAL A 327 15.92 -15.82 -22.03
CA VAL A 327 15.51 -15.54 -20.64
C VAL A 327 15.16 -14.06 -20.48
N GLY A 328 15.99 -13.15 -21.00
CA GLY A 328 15.70 -11.72 -20.97
C GLY A 328 14.39 -11.36 -21.66
N LEU A 329 14.17 -11.90 -22.87
CA LEU A 329 12.94 -11.72 -23.64
C LEU A 329 11.72 -12.26 -22.91
N TYR A 330 11.83 -13.46 -22.33
CA TYR A 330 10.75 -14.10 -21.58
C TYR A 330 10.37 -13.29 -20.33
N LEU A 331 11.36 -12.94 -19.50
CA LEU A 331 11.13 -12.16 -18.27
C LEU A 331 10.57 -10.77 -18.58
N ALA A 332 11.08 -10.11 -19.63
CA ALA A 332 10.58 -8.82 -20.08
C ALA A 332 9.12 -8.91 -20.52
N THR A 333 8.81 -9.83 -21.44
CA THR A 333 7.49 -9.99 -22.03
C THR A 333 6.43 -10.37 -21.00
N GLU A 334 6.74 -11.29 -20.08
CA GLU A 334 5.73 -11.79 -19.14
C GLU A 334 5.69 -10.99 -17.84
N PHE A 335 6.83 -10.67 -17.22
CA PHE A 335 6.87 -10.14 -15.85
C PHE A 335 7.11 -8.63 -15.79
N VAL A 336 7.98 -8.08 -16.65
CA VAL A 336 8.22 -6.63 -16.67
C VAL A 336 6.98 -5.88 -17.14
N THR A 337 6.25 -6.41 -18.14
CA THR A 337 4.97 -5.86 -18.59
C THR A 337 3.90 -5.85 -17.48
N GLN A 338 3.88 -6.85 -16.59
CA GLN A 338 2.99 -6.85 -15.41
C GLN A 338 3.34 -5.75 -14.40
N LEU A 339 4.62 -5.40 -14.28
CA LEU A 339 5.08 -4.35 -13.36
C LEU A 339 4.78 -2.95 -13.90
N ILE A 340 5.15 -2.70 -15.15
CA ILE A 340 5.09 -1.38 -15.78
C ILE A 340 3.68 -1.12 -16.34
N GLY A 341 3.14 -2.09 -17.09
CA GLY A 341 1.91 -1.98 -17.86
C GLY A 341 2.18 -1.75 -19.35
N LEU A 342 1.11 -1.82 -20.15
CA LEU A 342 1.14 -1.54 -21.58
C LEU A 342 0.41 -0.23 -21.88
N GLU A 343 0.84 0.43 -22.96
CA GLU A 343 0.13 1.55 -23.58
C GLU A 343 -0.32 1.20 -24.99
N GLU A 344 -1.39 1.84 -25.44
CA GLU A 344 -1.90 1.71 -26.81
C GLU A 344 -1.26 2.78 -27.68
N TYR A 345 -0.86 2.39 -28.89
CA TYR A 345 -0.38 3.31 -29.92
C TYR A 345 -0.97 2.91 -31.27
N PHE A 346 -1.02 3.86 -32.19
CA PHE A 346 -1.59 3.67 -33.51
C PHE A 346 -0.47 3.51 -34.53
N ILE A 347 -0.57 2.48 -35.36
CA ILE A 347 0.31 2.31 -36.53
C ILE A 347 -0.41 2.95 -37.72
N LEU A 348 0.26 3.92 -38.35
CA LEU A 348 -0.16 4.45 -39.64
C LEU A 348 0.43 3.55 -40.72
N GLU A 349 -0.40 2.72 -41.37
CA GLU A 349 0.01 2.06 -42.60
C GLU A 349 0.04 3.10 -43.73
N GLU A 350 1.19 3.26 -44.40
CA GLU A 350 1.25 3.95 -45.70
C GLU A 350 0.76 3.00 -46.81
N PRO A 351 -0.06 3.47 -47.78
CA PRO A 351 -1.08 2.64 -48.42
C PRO A 351 -0.56 1.89 -49.66
N PRO A 352 -1.35 0.92 -50.17
CA PRO A 352 -1.60 0.96 -51.61
C PRO A 352 -2.85 1.77 -51.94
N ASP A 353 -4.06 1.37 -51.55
CA ASP A 353 -5.27 2.08 -51.98
C ASP A 353 -6.44 1.98 -50.99
N GLU A 354 -7.03 3.14 -50.69
CA GLU A 354 -8.44 3.40 -50.33
C GLU A 354 -9.08 3.14 -48.95
N ILE A 355 -8.46 2.53 -47.93
CA ILE A 355 -9.04 2.61 -46.56
C ILE A 355 -7.95 2.74 -45.49
N ARG A 356 -7.86 3.91 -44.84
CA ARG A 356 -7.03 4.11 -43.64
C ARG A 356 -7.62 3.33 -42.47
N ASN A 357 -7.19 2.10 -42.28
CA ASN A 357 -7.46 1.35 -41.06
C ASN A 357 -6.41 1.73 -40.02
N GLU A 358 -6.80 2.47 -38.98
CA GLU A 358 -5.95 2.68 -37.81
C GLU A 358 -5.80 1.37 -37.05
N LEU A 359 -4.65 0.70 -37.21
CA LEU A 359 -4.32 -0.51 -36.45
C LEU A 359 -3.91 -0.13 -35.03
N ARG A 360 -4.69 -0.59 -34.06
CA ARG A 360 -4.40 -0.45 -32.63
C ARG A 360 -3.34 -1.47 -32.22
N ALA A 361 -2.16 -1.00 -31.87
CA ALA A 361 -1.07 -1.82 -31.34
C ALA A 361 -0.82 -1.52 -29.86
N ARG A 362 -0.04 -2.39 -29.20
CA ARG A 362 0.35 -2.23 -27.78
C ARG A 362 1.86 -2.36 -27.63
N ARG A 363 2.42 -1.51 -26.78
CA ARG A 363 3.82 -1.54 -26.37
C ARG A 363 3.96 -1.32 -24.87
N LEU A 364 5.18 -1.42 -24.34
CA LEU A 364 5.44 -1.10 -22.94
C LEU A 364 5.07 0.36 -22.64
N PHE A 365 4.43 0.62 -21.50
CA PHE A 365 4.15 1.99 -21.09
C PHE A 365 5.45 2.79 -20.92
N GLY A 366 5.60 3.87 -21.70
CA GLY A 366 6.82 4.67 -21.74
C GLY A 366 8.04 3.93 -22.29
N ASP A 367 7.89 3.10 -23.33
CA ASP A 367 8.99 2.35 -23.97
C ASP A 367 10.15 3.29 -24.39
N GLU A 368 9.85 4.41 -25.06
CA GLU A 368 10.84 5.44 -25.47
C GLU A 368 11.56 6.11 -24.28
N ASP A 369 10.87 6.19 -23.15
CA ASP A 369 11.37 6.77 -21.90
C ASP A 369 11.95 5.72 -20.94
N THR A 370 12.21 4.51 -21.46
CA THR A 370 12.83 3.41 -20.71
C THR A 370 14.31 3.29 -21.08
N LEU A 371 15.16 3.17 -20.06
CA LEU A 371 16.58 2.86 -20.18
C LEU A 371 16.86 1.44 -19.68
N ILE A 372 17.42 0.59 -20.52
CA ILE A 372 17.90 -0.74 -20.19
C ILE A 372 19.40 -0.65 -19.93
N VAL A 373 19.82 -1.10 -18.76
CA VAL A 373 21.20 -1.08 -18.30
C VAL A 373 21.66 -2.52 -18.12
N GLY A 374 22.43 -3.03 -19.07
CA GLY A 374 23.06 -4.34 -18.96
C GLY A 374 24.38 -4.24 -18.20
N VAL A 375 24.46 -4.84 -17.02
CA VAL A 375 25.72 -4.94 -16.27
C VAL A 375 26.66 -5.87 -17.04
N MET A 376 27.91 -5.41 -17.27
CA MET A 376 28.88 -6.09 -18.12
C MET A 376 29.15 -7.53 -17.65
N GLY A 377 29.59 -8.37 -18.61
CA GLY A 377 29.66 -9.81 -18.45
C GLY A 377 28.37 -10.46 -18.96
N ASP A 378 27.82 -11.35 -18.15
CA ASP A 378 26.67 -12.18 -18.53
C ASP A 378 25.33 -11.43 -18.59
N GLY A 379 25.24 -10.21 -18.03
CA GLY A 379 24.06 -9.36 -18.13
C GLY A 379 23.82 -8.80 -19.54
N ARG A 380 24.84 -8.77 -20.42
CA ARG A 380 24.73 -8.20 -21.77
C ARG A 380 23.73 -8.93 -22.65
N SER A 381 23.85 -10.26 -22.75
CA SER A 381 22.96 -11.06 -23.60
C SER A 381 21.53 -11.03 -23.11
N MET A 382 21.33 -11.04 -21.79
CA MET A 382 20.00 -10.91 -21.20
C MET A 382 19.37 -9.53 -21.47
N ALA A 383 20.15 -8.45 -21.37
CA ALA A 383 19.68 -7.10 -21.68
C ALA A 383 19.29 -6.92 -23.15
N ARG A 384 19.96 -7.63 -24.08
CA ARG A 384 19.54 -7.68 -25.50
C ARG A 384 18.15 -8.31 -25.65
N GLY A 385 17.83 -9.33 -24.87
CA GLY A 385 16.49 -9.93 -24.86
C GLY A 385 15.41 -8.96 -24.36
N VAL A 386 15.74 -8.12 -23.39
CA VAL A 386 14.85 -7.03 -22.93
C VAL A 386 14.63 -6.01 -24.05
N ARG A 387 15.70 -5.63 -24.75
CA ARG A 387 15.64 -4.69 -25.88
C ARG A 387 14.84 -5.23 -27.06
N GLU A 388 14.87 -6.55 -27.26
CA GLU A 388 14.03 -7.23 -28.24
C GLU A 388 12.54 -7.17 -27.86
N ALA A 389 12.22 -7.30 -26.56
CA ALA A 389 10.86 -7.13 -26.06
C ALA A 389 10.37 -5.67 -26.15
N PHE A 390 11.28 -4.71 -25.99
CA PHE A 390 11.01 -3.26 -25.89
C PHE A 390 11.85 -2.48 -26.92
N PRO A 391 11.43 -2.47 -28.20
CA PRO A 391 12.22 -1.95 -29.33
C PRO A 391 12.36 -0.43 -29.37
N SER A 392 11.75 0.34 -28.46
CA SER A 392 11.99 1.79 -28.33
C SER A 392 12.89 2.18 -27.15
N ALA A 393 13.03 1.33 -26.13
CA ALA A 393 13.90 1.57 -24.97
C ALA A 393 15.40 1.68 -25.28
N MET A 394 16.06 2.72 -24.77
CA MET A 394 17.51 2.90 -24.88
C MET A 394 18.26 1.75 -24.19
N LEU A 395 19.33 1.22 -24.79
CA LEU A 395 20.14 0.14 -24.20
C LEU A 395 21.60 0.60 -24.02
N ILE A 396 22.11 0.51 -22.79
CA ILE A 396 23.52 0.76 -22.46
C ILE A 396 24.14 -0.44 -21.75
N PHE A 397 25.46 -0.60 -21.89
CA PHE A 397 26.24 -1.61 -21.18
C PHE A 397 27.29 -0.96 -20.29
N THR A 398 27.36 -1.34 -19.02
CA THR A 398 28.18 -0.68 -18.00
C THR A 398 28.87 -1.69 -17.09
N ALA A 399 30.14 -1.47 -16.76
CA ALA A 399 30.87 -2.26 -15.77
C ALA A 399 30.76 -1.64 -14.37
N SER A 400 30.59 -0.32 -14.31
CA SER A 400 30.59 0.48 -13.09
C SER A 400 29.51 1.56 -13.13
N THR A 401 28.98 1.93 -11.97
CA THR A 401 27.99 3.00 -11.84
C THR A 401 28.43 4.33 -12.46
N SER A 402 29.74 4.59 -12.49
CA SER A 402 30.36 5.76 -13.13
C SER A 402 30.12 5.86 -14.64
N ASP A 403 29.82 4.75 -15.30
CA ASP A 403 29.59 4.72 -16.75
C ASP A 403 28.18 5.20 -17.12
N ILE A 404 27.31 5.40 -16.12
CA ILE A 404 25.95 5.94 -16.31
C ILE A 404 26.03 7.44 -16.03
N ALA A 405 25.96 8.26 -17.08
CA ALA A 405 25.97 9.70 -16.94
C ALA A 405 24.61 10.21 -16.43
N ASP A 406 24.60 11.33 -15.71
CA ASP A 406 23.37 11.89 -15.16
C ASP A 406 22.31 12.16 -16.25
N HIS A 407 22.75 12.63 -17.41
CA HIS A 407 21.87 12.94 -18.55
C HIS A 407 21.21 11.69 -19.16
N ASP A 408 21.81 10.50 -19.04
CA ASP A 408 21.23 9.24 -19.52
C ASP A 408 19.98 8.86 -18.70
N VAL A 409 19.93 9.26 -17.43
CA VAL A 409 18.88 8.90 -16.47
C VAL A 409 17.89 10.03 -16.24
N HIS A 410 18.32 11.28 -16.34
CA HIS A 410 17.55 12.46 -15.92
C HIS A 410 16.15 12.54 -16.54
N TYR A 411 16.02 12.18 -17.82
CA TYR A 411 14.75 12.25 -18.56
C TYR A 411 14.02 10.90 -18.66
N LYS A 412 14.49 9.85 -17.97
CA LYS A 412 13.93 8.50 -18.08
C LYS A 412 12.91 8.21 -16.98
N TYR A 413 11.71 7.81 -17.39
CA TYR A 413 10.66 7.38 -16.46
C TYR A 413 10.96 6.02 -15.84
N THR A 414 11.62 5.13 -16.59
CA THR A 414 11.95 3.78 -16.12
C THR A 414 13.39 3.39 -16.44
N VAL A 415 14.07 2.75 -15.48
CA VAL A 415 15.36 2.10 -15.69
C VAL A 415 15.22 0.61 -15.39
N ILE A 416 15.63 -0.25 -16.32
CA ILE A 416 15.69 -1.70 -16.17
C ILE A 416 17.15 -2.11 -15.99
N LEU A 417 17.55 -2.46 -14.76
CA LEU A 417 18.87 -2.99 -14.43
C LEU A 417 18.90 -4.49 -14.70
N VAL A 418 19.79 -4.97 -15.57
CA VAL A 418 19.85 -6.37 -15.98
C VAL A 418 21.21 -6.97 -15.63
N ASP A 419 21.18 -8.06 -14.86
CA ASP A 419 22.34 -8.92 -14.61
C ASP A 419 21.92 -10.39 -14.75
N SER A 420 22.85 -11.28 -14.99
CA SER A 420 22.53 -12.71 -15.14
C SER A 420 22.23 -13.41 -13.82
N SER A 421 22.92 -13.00 -12.74
CA SER A 421 22.83 -13.62 -11.43
C SER A 421 23.05 -12.59 -10.33
N ILE A 422 22.33 -12.77 -9.22
CA ILE A 422 22.41 -11.90 -8.04
C ILE A 422 22.76 -12.77 -6.84
N ASN A 423 23.99 -12.63 -6.36
CA ASN A 423 24.48 -13.32 -5.17
C ASN A 423 24.16 -12.53 -3.90
N SER A 424 24.99 -11.55 -3.52
CA SER A 424 24.72 -10.68 -2.35
C SER A 424 23.83 -9.48 -2.67
N GLY A 425 23.71 -9.13 -3.95
CA GLY A 425 23.00 -7.94 -4.42
C GLY A 425 23.75 -6.61 -4.27
N GLN A 426 24.99 -6.61 -3.75
CA GLN A 426 25.75 -5.36 -3.52
C GLN A 426 25.99 -4.54 -4.79
N THR A 427 26.20 -5.19 -5.93
CA THR A 427 26.31 -4.52 -7.23
C THR A 427 25.01 -3.78 -7.55
N MET A 428 23.86 -4.46 -7.46
CA MET A 428 22.54 -3.85 -7.72
C MET A 428 22.25 -2.70 -6.76
N ILE A 429 22.63 -2.83 -5.48
CA ILE A 429 22.45 -1.76 -4.48
C ILE A 429 23.23 -0.50 -4.88
N ARG A 430 24.48 -0.64 -5.36
CA ARG A 430 25.29 0.49 -5.85
C ARG A 430 24.62 1.17 -7.05
N PHE A 431 24.16 0.39 -8.03
CA PHE A 431 23.46 0.91 -9.20
C PHE A 431 22.14 1.62 -8.82
N ILE A 432 21.34 1.03 -7.93
CA ILE A 432 20.10 1.65 -7.44
C ILE A 432 20.39 3.00 -6.79
N LYS A 433 21.40 3.07 -5.90
CA LYS A 433 21.80 4.32 -5.24
C LYS A 433 22.26 5.37 -6.25
N HIS A 434 23.08 4.98 -7.22
CA HIS A 434 23.56 5.90 -8.27
C HIS A 434 22.40 6.47 -9.09
N ILE A 435 21.53 5.61 -9.63
CA ILE A 435 20.36 6.03 -10.42
C ILE A 435 19.44 6.95 -9.61
N ARG A 436 19.26 6.67 -8.32
CA ARG A 436 18.44 7.51 -7.42
C ARG A 436 19.04 8.90 -7.21
N ASN A 437 20.37 9.01 -7.16
CA ASN A 437 21.04 10.30 -7.09
C ASN A 437 20.87 11.09 -8.40
N CYS A 438 20.92 10.42 -9.56
CA CYS A 438 20.69 11.06 -10.86
C CYS A 438 19.22 11.49 -11.04
N ASN A 439 18.27 10.63 -10.67
CA ASN A 439 16.84 10.91 -10.71
C ASN A 439 16.07 10.21 -9.58
N PRO A 440 15.58 10.97 -8.57
CA PRO A 440 14.85 10.41 -7.44
C PRO A 440 13.50 9.78 -7.79
N ARG A 441 12.90 10.13 -8.95
CA ARG A 441 11.53 9.74 -9.33
C ARG A 441 11.47 8.58 -10.32
N THR A 442 12.55 8.25 -11.01
CA THR A 442 12.60 7.17 -12.01
C THR A 442 12.19 5.83 -11.41
N ARG A 443 11.33 5.04 -12.07
CA ARG A 443 11.04 3.66 -11.64
C ARG A 443 12.26 2.77 -11.91
N ILE A 444 12.66 1.92 -10.95
CA ILE A 444 13.75 0.94 -11.18
C ILE A 444 13.19 -0.48 -11.18
N VAL A 445 13.50 -1.24 -12.22
CA VAL A 445 13.21 -2.69 -12.29
C VAL A 445 14.55 -3.43 -12.38
N VAL A 446 14.86 -4.23 -11.37
CA VAL A 446 16.02 -5.14 -11.40
C VAL A 446 15.56 -6.47 -12.00
N MET A 447 16.28 -6.99 -12.98
CA MET A 447 15.96 -8.25 -13.66
C MET A 447 17.16 -9.19 -13.63
N THR A 448 16.92 -10.46 -13.29
CA THR A 448 17.98 -11.48 -13.23
C THR A 448 17.51 -12.88 -13.63
N GLY A 449 18.45 -13.71 -14.09
CA GLY A 449 18.23 -15.14 -14.28
C GLY A 449 18.14 -15.86 -12.93
N ALA A 450 19.11 -15.65 -12.05
CA ALA A 450 19.14 -16.29 -10.73
C ALA A 450 19.32 -15.28 -9.62
N VAL A 451 18.68 -15.50 -8.46
CA VAL A 451 18.92 -14.72 -7.24
C VAL A 451 19.03 -15.63 -6.02
N GLN A 452 20.02 -15.41 -5.17
CA GLN A 452 20.17 -16.17 -3.92
C GLN A 452 19.13 -15.73 -2.88
N ALA A 453 18.52 -16.70 -2.19
CA ALA A 453 17.50 -16.47 -1.18
C ALA A 453 17.97 -15.51 -0.08
N LYS A 454 19.22 -15.61 0.40
CA LYS A 454 19.79 -14.64 1.36
C LYS A 454 19.80 -13.19 0.91
N ALA A 455 19.88 -12.90 -0.39
CA ALA A 455 19.90 -11.52 -0.90
C ALA A 455 18.53 -10.84 -0.71
N ILE A 456 17.47 -11.63 -0.80
CA ILE A 456 16.06 -11.21 -0.84
C ILE A 456 15.26 -11.66 0.40
N GLY A 457 15.91 -12.41 1.30
CA GLY A 457 15.35 -12.85 2.57
C GLY A 457 15.01 -11.68 3.49
N ARG A 458 14.40 -11.97 4.65
CA ARG A 458 13.92 -10.92 5.58
C ARG A 458 14.99 -9.91 5.98
N THR A 459 16.23 -10.36 6.13
CA THR A 459 17.42 -9.55 6.47
C THR A 459 18.32 -9.28 5.26
N GLY A 460 17.86 -9.62 4.05
CA GLY A 460 18.64 -9.50 2.82
C GLY A 460 18.93 -8.05 2.45
N ALA A 461 20.20 -7.74 2.19
CA ALA A 461 20.65 -6.39 1.89
C ALA A 461 19.97 -5.80 0.65
N LEU A 462 19.73 -6.61 -0.39
CA LEU A 462 19.07 -6.16 -1.61
C LEU A 462 17.60 -5.83 -1.37
N ARG A 463 16.88 -6.69 -0.62
CA ARG A 463 15.51 -6.41 -0.23
C ARG A 463 15.40 -5.12 0.57
N SER A 464 16.25 -4.93 1.58
CA SER A 464 16.25 -3.71 2.40
C SER A 464 16.50 -2.46 1.57
N ALA A 465 17.46 -2.49 0.64
CA ALA A 465 17.71 -1.38 -0.26
C ALA A 465 16.52 -1.06 -1.18
N MET A 466 15.83 -2.10 -1.68
CA MET A 466 14.73 -1.96 -2.63
C MET A 466 13.39 -1.56 -1.99
N GLN A 467 13.18 -1.86 -0.69
CA GLN A 467 11.96 -1.53 0.05
C GLN A 467 11.68 -0.02 0.12
N HIS A 468 12.71 0.82 0.03
CA HIS A 468 12.60 2.27 0.20
C HIS A 468 12.83 3.06 -1.09
N SER A 469 12.96 2.40 -2.23
CA SER A 469 13.50 3.02 -3.44
C SER A 469 12.60 2.92 -4.67
N HIS A 470 11.29 2.68 -4.57
CA HIS A 470 10.41 2.46 -5.74
C HIS A 470 11.02 1.48 -6.77
N SER A 471 11.62 0.41 -6.24
CA SER A 471 12.33 -0.60 -7.02
C SER A 471 11.60 -1.93 -6.96
N SER A 472 11.58 -2.67 -8.06
CA SER A 472 11.00 -4.02 -8.14
C SER A 472 12.01 -5.02 -8.66
N LEU A 473 11.89 -6.29 -8.26
CA LEU A 473 12.77 -7.38 -8.71
C LEU A 473 12.00 -8.37 -9.58
N VAL A 474 12.59 -8.77 -10.70
CA VAL A 474 12.13 -9.85 -11.57
C VAL A 474 13.22 -10.92 -11.62
N ALA A 475 12.88 -12.17 -11.35
CA ALA A 475 13.85 -13.27 -11.41
C ALA A 475 13.31 -14.49 -12.17
N LEU A 476 14.12 -15.18 -12.95
CA LEU A 476 13.74 -16.49 -13.50
C LEU A 476 13.67 -17.54 -12.36
N THR A 477 14.67 -17.58 -11.48
CA THR A 477 14.69 -18.51 -10.35
C THR A 477 15.24 -17.89 -9.07
N VAL A 478 14.75 -18.38 -7.92
CA VAL A 478 15.32 -18.16 -6.60
C VAL A 478 16.10 -19.40 -6.21
N LEU A 479 17.38 -19.23 -5.91
CA LEU A 479 18.25 -20.31 -5.44
C LEU A 479 18.24 -20.34 -3.92
N GLU A 480 17.89 -21.49 -3.35
CA GLU A 480 18.10 -21.77 -1.92
C GLU A 480 19.59 -21.79 -1.60
N ASP A 481 19.97 -21.34 -0.41
CA ASP A 481 21.35 -21.43 0.04
C ASP A 481 21.69 -22.90 0.30
N GLU A 482 22.86 -23.36 -0.14
CA GLU A 482 23.34 -24.70 0.22
C GLU A 482 23.44 -24.80 1.75
N PRO A 483 22.96 -25.89 2.38
CA PRO A 483 23.17 -26.09 3.81
C PRO A 483 24.67 -26.05 4.06
N ALA A 484 25.09 -25.22 5.02
CA ALA A 484 26.47 -25.20 5.47
C ALA A 484 26.89 -26.65 5.74
N GLY A 485 27.88 -27.13 4.99
CA GLY A 485 28.43 -28.46 5.18
C GLY A 485 28.72 -28.66 6.66
N THR A 486 28.26 -29.78 7.19
CA THR A 486 28.72 -30.29 8.47
C THR A 486 30.24 -30.37 8.41
N ASP A 487 30.92 -29.46 9.11
CA ASP A 487 32.34 -29.62 9.43
C ASP A 487 32.46 -30.87 10.31
N ASN A 488 32.94 -31.96 9.69
CA ASN A 488 33.42 -33.24 10.21
C ASN A 488 32.66 -33.93 11.35
#